data_AF-A0A4U5N1A1-F1
#
_entry.id   AF-A0A4U5N1A1-F1
#
_cell.length_a   1.000
_cell.length_b   1.000
_cell.length_c   1.000
_cell.angle_alpha   90.00
_cell.angle_beta   90.00
_cell.angle_gamma   90.00
#
_symmetry.space_group_name_H-M   'P 1'
#
loop_
_entity.id
_entity.type
_entity.pdbx_description
1 polymer ?
#
loop_
_entity_poly.entity_id
_entity_poly.type
_entity_poly.pdbx_seq_one_letter_code
_entity_poly.pdbx_strand_id
1 'polypeptide(L)'
;MLPGRKIFASAPCLARLSSSSEGSGGHRRPTIPDGPSLEDFIRMDQDKQHSLKLEKGMSRLRLPPWLKVDLMHVAEKNPHYTKMKKQLKGLKLATVCQEARCPNIGDCWGGGEESPSTATIMLMGDTCTRGCRFCSVKTARRPGDLDPDEPKNTAKAIAAWGVEYVVLTSVDRDDIPDGGASHIAETVENLKSEVPKILVECLVPTFPDAPPASKESSHRIWMSTRITSKLCAASLPTSETPERNTTSR
;
A
#
# COMPACT_ATOMS: atom_id res chain seq x y z
N MET A 1 -48.20 27.06 34.92
CA MET A 1 -47.58 28.37 34.60
C MET A 1 -46.36 28.14 33.69
N LEU A 2 -46.55 28.35 32.39
CA LEU A 2 -45.52 28.84 31.44
C LEU A 2 -45.38 30.37 31.66
N PRO A 3 -44.32 31.09 31.22
CA PRO A 3 -43.67 31.03 29.88
C PRO A 3 -42.13 31.14 29.93
N GLY A 4 -41.34 31.05 28.86
CA GLY A 4 -41.54 30.85 27.43
C GLY A 4 -40.23 31.13 26.66
N ARG A 5 -39.92 30.27 25.67
CA ARG A 5 -39.25 30.47 24.34
C ARG A 5 -38.01 31.40 24.24
N LYS A 6 -36.95 31.04 23.51
CA LYS A 6 -36.94 30.99 22.03
C LYS A 6 -35.94 29.99 21.43
N ILE A 7 -36.45 29.33 20.39
CA ILE A 7 -35.82 28.51 19.36
C ILE A 7 -35.36 29.45 18.23
N PHE A 8 -34.19 29.21 17.64
CA PHE A 8 -33.84 29.59 16.25
C PHE A 8 -32.82 28.53 15.75
N ALA A 9 -33.25 27.53 14.98
CA ALA A 9 -33.53 27.52 13.55
C ALA A 9 -32.27 27.23 12.72
N SER A 10 -32.28 26.03 12.13
CA SER A 10 -31.41 25.56 11.05
C SER A 10 -31.41 26.54 9.89
N ALA A 11 -30.22 26.98 9.45
CA ALA A 11 -30.09 27.66 8.17
C ALA A 11 -30.11 26.62 7.03
N PRO A 12 -30.97 26.79 6.02
CA PRO A 12 -31.05 25.88 4.89
C PRO A 12 -29.89 26.12 3.92
N CYS A 13 -29.35 25.01 3.41
CA CYS A 13 -28.55 24.96 2.20
C CYS A 13 -29.39 25.50 1.03
N LEU A 14 -29.16 26.75 0.65
CA LEU A 14 -29.67 27.32 -0.59
C LEU A 14 -28.46 27.74 -1.43
N ALA A 15 -27.98 26.78 -2.22
CA ALA A 15 -27.19 27.07 -3.39
C ALA A 15 -28.03 27.96 -4.32
N ARG A 16 -27.73 29.26 -4.34
CA ARG A 16 -28.19 30.15 -5.40
C ARG A 16 -27.06 30.31 -6.39
N LEU A 17 -27.17 29.59 -7.51
CA LEU A 17 -26.39 29.88 -8.70
C LEU A 17 -26.77 31.30 -9.15
N SER A 18 -25.81 32.21 -9.11
CA SER A 18 -25.80 33.40 -9.96
C SER A 18 -24.63 33.27 -10.91
N SER A 19 -24.96 32.82 -12.11
CA SER A 19 -24.15 32.89 -13.31
C SER A 19 -23.68 34.32 -13.56
N SER A 20 -22.38 34.52 -13.80
CA SER A 20 -21.87 35.47 -14.79
C SER A 20 -20.39 35.21 -15.10
N SER A 21 -20.17 34.91 -16.40
CA SER A 21 -18.97 35.12 -17.23
C SER A 21 -17.63 34.47 -16.85
N GLU A 22 -17.42 33.31 -17.47
CA GLU A 22 -16.21 32.74 -18.07
C GLU A 22 -14.87 33.50 -17.99
N GLY A 23 -13.86 32.77 -17.50
CA GLY A 23 -12.44 33.03 -17.70
C GLY A 23 -11.63 31.79 -17.32
N SER A 24 -11.06 31.10 -18.32
CA SER A 24 -10.36 29.81 -18.25
C SER A 24 -9.23 29.69 -17.20
N GLY A 25 -9.09 28.51 -16.60
CA GLY A 25 -7.76 27.95 -16.29
C GLY A 25 -7.47 27.52 -14.85
N GLY A 26 -7.75 26.24 -14.55
CA GLY A 26 -7.07 25.47 -13.50
C GLY A 26 -7.67 25.58 -12.09
N HIS A 27 -8.15 24.45 -11.56
CA HIS A 27 -8.40 24.30 -10.11
C HIS A 27 -7.07 24.41 -9.36
N ARG A 28 -6.66 25.62 -8.97
CA ARG A 28 -5.61 25.80 -7.97
C ARG A 28 -6.19 25.38 -6.62
N ARG A 29 -5.50 24.49 -5.91
CA ARG A 29 -5.78 24.22 -4.50
C ARG A 29 -5.81 25.57 -3.76
N PRO A 30 -6.76 25.79 -2.83
CA PRO A 30 -6.79 27.02 -2.06
C PRO A 30 -5.44 27.23 -1.39
N THR A 31 -4.83 28.38 -1.66
CA THR A 31 -3.59 28.81 -1.01
C THR A 31 -3.81 28.85 0.49
N ILE A 32 -2.94 28.19 1.24
CA ILE A 32 -2.94 28.24 2.71
C ILE A 32 -2.72 29.72 3.08
N PRO A 33 -3.68 30.39 3.75
CA PRO A 33 -3.61 31.84 3.97
C PRO A 33 -2.36 32.28 4.74
N ASP A 34 -1.93 31.43 5.67
CA ASP A 34 -0.77 31.64 6.56
C ASP A 34 0.26 30.50 6.41
N GLY A 35 0.51 30.06 5.17
CA GLY A 35 1.55 29.08 4.88
C GLY A 35 2.92 29.75 4.66
N PRO A 36 4.04 29.14 5.09
CA PRO A 36 5.36 29.63 4.73
C PRO A 36 5.49 29.69 3.20
N SER A 37 5.98 30.81 2.69
CA SER A 37 6.29 30.98 1.28
C SER A 37 7.52 30.16 0.90
N LEU A 38 7.71 29.89 -0.40
CA LEU A 38 8.92 29.23 -0.88
C LEU A 38 10.18 30.01 -0.48
N GLU A 39 10.09 31.34 -0.49
CA GLU A 39 11.13 32.27 -0.06
C GLU A 39 11.48 32.09 1.42
N ASP A 40 10.53 31.76 2.28
CA ASP A 40 10.79 31.48 3.70
C ASP A 40 11.61 30.19 3.86
N PHE A 41 11.34 29.16 3.06
CA PHE A 41 12.15 27.92 3.07
C PHE A 41 13.58 28.15 2.56
N ILE A 42 13.75 28.96 1.51
CA ILE A 42 15.07 29.29 0.95
C ILE A 42 15.89 30.13 1.94
N ARG A 43 15.25 31.06 2.66
CA ARG A 43 15.92 31.90 3.67
C ARG A 43 16.30 31.10 4.92
N MET A 44 15.47 30.15 5.36
CA MET A 44 15.75 29.33 6.54
C MET A 44 16.98 28.43 6.38
N ASP A 45 17.34 28.04 5.15
CA ASP A 45 18.51 27.23 4.84
C ASP A 45 19.84 28.01 4.94
N GLN A 46 19.77 29.34 4.91
CA GLN A 46 20.96 30.21 5.00
C GLN A 46 21.44 30.43 6.45
N ASP A 47 20.55 30.33 7.44
CA ASP A 47 20.82 30.77 8.81
C ASP A 47 21.13 29.62 9.80
N LYS A 48 21.02 28.35 9.40
CA LYS A 48 21.26 27.23 10.32
C LYS A 48 22.08 26.13 9.67
N GLN A 49 23.34 26.07 10.10
CA GLN A 49 24.22 24.93 9.88
C GLN A 49 23.77 23.75 10.77
N HIS A 50 22.63 23.13 10.46
CA HIS A 50 22.22 21.91 11.15
C HIS A 50 23.12 20.76 10.69
N SER A 51 24.04 20.31 11.54
CA SER A 51 24.71 19.03 11.31
C SER A 51 23.66 17.92 11.44
N LEU A 52 23.19 17.40 10.30
CA LEU A 52 22.31 16.22 10.25
C LEU A 52 23.06 14.92 10.61
N LYS A 53 24.39 14.99 10.79
CA LYS A 53 25.21 13.86 11.18
C LYS A 53 25.11 13.68 12.70
N LEU A 54 24.70 12.49 13.11
CA LEU A 54 24.77 12.10 14.51
C LEU A 54 26.25 11.93 14.89
N GLU A 55 26.80 12.85 15.68
CA GLU A 55 28.18 12.76 16.19
C GLU A 55 28.34 11.52 17.09
N LYS A 56 29.52 10.90 17.02
CA LYS A 56 29.82 9.66 17.74
C LYS A 56 29.84 9.95 19.25
N GLY A 57 28.87 9.43 19.99
CA GLY A 57 28.72 9.64 21.44
C GLY A 57 27.49 10.47 21.83
N MET A 58 26.78 11.05 20.86
CA MET A 58 25.48 11.69 21.12
C MET A 58 24.36 10.64 21.19
N SER A 59 23.44 10.81 22.14
CA SER A 59 22.25 9.97 22.25
C SER A 59 21.32 10.22 21.05
N ARG A 60 20.65 9.16 20.59
CA ARG A 60 19.64 9.28 19.53
C ARG A 60 18.55 10.25 19.98
N LEU A 61 18.16 11.16 19.09
CA LEU A 61 17.05 12.07 19.32
C LEU A 61 15.77 11.25 19.60
N ARG A 62 15.00 11.69 20.60
CA ARG A 62 13.72 11.04 20.92
C ARG A 62 12.70 11.32 19.82
N LEU A 63 11.87 10.31 19.56
CA LEU A 63 10.76 10.44 18.62
C LEU A 63 9.77 11.52 19.12
N PRO A 64 9.44 12.54 18.30
CA PRO A 64 8.45 13.55 18.64
C PRO A 64 7.09 12.93 19.00
N PRO A 65 6.29 13.53 19.92
CA PRO A 65 5.02 12.97 20.34
C PRO A 65 4.02 12.70 19.19
N TRP A 66 3.98 13.58 18.19
CA TRP A 66 3.07 13.48 17.04
C TRP A 66 3.42 12.35 16.06
N LEU A 67 4.63 11.80 16.13
CA LEU A 67 5.08 10.68 15.28
C LEU A 67 4.97 9.33 15.99
N LYS A 68 4.62 9.31 17.28
CA LYS A 68 4.42 8.08 18.03
C LYS A 68 3.07 7.48 17.67
N VAL A 69 3.10 6.22 17.27
CA VAL A 69 1.90 5.41 17.03
C VAL A 69 1.73 4.44 18.19
N ASP A 70 0.51 4.29 18.68
CA ASP A 70 0.18 3.31 19.71
C ASP A 70 -0.25 1.98 19.09
N LEU A 71 0.70 1.05 19.04
CA LEU A 71 0.49 -0.28 18.46
C LEU A 71 -0.37 -1.19 19.36
N MET A 72 -0.49 -0.91 20.66
CA MET A 72 -1.24 -1.79 21.57
C MET A 72 -2.74 -1.70 21.32
N HIS A 73 -3.24 -0.50 21.00
CA HIS A 73 -4.65 -0.29 20.70
C HIS A 73 -5.13 -1.07 19.46
N VAL A 74 -4.25 -1.34 18.50
CA VAL A 74 -4.66 -1.99 17.25
C VAL A 74 -4.70 -3.51 17.36
N ALA A 75 -3.78 -4.11 18.11
CA ALA A 75 -3.75 -5.57 18.31
C ALA A 75 -4.89 -6.09 19.20
N GLU A 76 -5.29 -5.32 20.22
CA GLU A 76 -6.37 -5.71 21.14
C GLU A 76 -7.76 -5.52 20.55
N LYS A 77 -7.95 -4.54 19.67
CA LYS A 77 -9.26 -4.19 19.12
C LYS A 77 -9.58 -4.86 17.78
N ASN A 78 -8.58 -5.40 17.07
CA ASN A 78 -8.78 -5.91 15.73
C ASN A 78 -8.62 -7.46 15.62
N PRO A 79 -9.73 -8.22 15.50
CA PRO A 79 -9.68 -9.67 15.34
C PRO A 79 -9.02 -10.11 14.02
N HIS A 80 -9.07 -9.28 12.97
CA HIS A 80 -8.46 -9.56 11.67
C HIS A 80 -6.93 -9.56 11.75
N TYR A 81 -6.35 -8.58 12.46
CA TYR A 81 -4.91 -8.53 12.73
C TYR A 81 -4.41 -9.82 13.42
N THR A 82 -5.11 -10.27 14.47
CA THR A 82 -4.73 -11.47 15.21
C THR A 82 -4.86 -12.73 14.35
N LYS A 83 -5.89 -12.81 13.51
CA LYS A 83 -6.08 -13.91 12.55
C LYS A 83 -4.93 -13.95 11.53
N MET A 84 -4.62 -12.84 10.87
CA MET A 84 -3.52 -12.74 9.90
C MET A 84 -2.17 -13.11 10.53
N LYS A 85 -1.87 -12.60 11.72
CA LYS A 85 -0.62 -12.90 12.43
C LYS A 85 -0.44 -14.39 12.71
N LYS A 86 -1.53 -15.11 13.04
CA LYS A 86 -1.49 -16.57 13.24
C LYS A 86 -1.28 -17.31 11.92
N GLN A 87 -1.97 -16.90 10.85
CA GLN A 87 -1.87 -17.54 9.54
C GLN A 87 -0.47 -17.37 8.92
N LEU A 88 0.12 -16.18 9.04
CA LEU A 88 1.49 -15.93 8.56
C LEU A 88 2.53 -16.83 9.23
N LYS A 89 2.41 -17.07 10.54
CA LYS A 89 3.32 -17.96 11.27
C LYS A 89 3.24 -19.42 10.77
N GLY A 90 2.09 -19.86 10.28
CA GLY A 90 1.90 -21.22 9.76
C GLY A 90 2.42 -21.43 8.34
N LEU A 91 2.48 -20.37 7.52
CA LEU A 91 2.76 -20.45 6.09
C LEU A 91 4.20 -20.12 5.69
N LYS A 92 5.08 -19.80 6.66
CA LYS A 92 6.49 -19.42 6.44
C LYS A 92 6.68 -18.26 5.44
N LEU A 93 5.69 -17.37 5.32
CA LEU A 93 5.76 -16.20 4.46
C LEU A 93 6.34 -15.01 5.21
N ALA A 94 7.16 -14.21 4.52
CA ALA A 94 7.67 -12.94 5.03
C ALA A 94 6.76 -11.78 4.60
N THR A 95 6.65 -10.77 5.47
CA THR A 95 5.91 -9.54 5.16
C THR A 95 6.75 -8.33 5.49
N VAL A 96 6.71 -7.30 4.64
CA VAL A 96 7.38 -6.03 4.94
C VAL A 96 6.81 -5.41 6.22
N CYS A 97 5.52 -5.61 6.47
CA CYS A 97 4.86 -5.10 7.66
C CYS A 97 5.56 -5.58 8.95
N GLN A 98 6.02 -6.83 8.99
CA GLN A 98 6.73 -7.39 10.14
C GLN A 98 8.24 -7.12 10.08
N GLU A 99 8.88 -7.42 8.95
CA GLU A 99 10.34 -7.34 8.82
C GLU A 99 10.86 -5.90 8.90
N ALA A 100 10.11 -4.93 8.34
CA ALA A 100 10.44 -3.51 8.42
C ALA A 100 9.88 -2.82 9.68
N ARG A 101 9.21 -3.55 10.59
CA ARG A 101 8.58 -3.01 11.80
C ARG A 101 7.65 -1.83 11.52
N CYS A 102 6.76 -2.00 10.55
CA CYS A 102 5.89 -0.95 10.08
C CYS A 102 4.95 -0.46 11.21
N PRO A 103 4.92 0.85 11.53
CA PRO A 103 4.02 1.39 12.54
C PRO A 103 2.53 1.31 12.13
N ASN A 104 2.25 1.15 10.83
CA ASN A 104 0.90 1.12 10.26
C ASN A 104 0.35 -0.31 10.10
N ILE A 105 1.07 -1.34 10.56
CA ILE A 105 0.66 -2.76 10.37
C ILE A 105 -0.75 -3.05 10.87
N GLY A 106 -1.15 -2.38 11.96
CA GLY A 106 -2.45 -2.55 12.56
C GLY A 106 -3.58 -2.06 11.66
N ASP A 107 -3.43 -0.91 11.03
CA ASP A 107 -4.44 -0.33 10.14
C ASP A 107 -4.49 -1.09 8.81
N CYS A 108 -3.32 -1.42 8.24
CA CYS A 108 -3.24 -2.16 6.99
C CYS A 108 -3.90 -3.54 7.10
N TRP A 109 -3.51 -4.35 8.09
CA TRP A 109 -4.06 -5.68 8.28
C TRP A 109 -5.42 -5.69 8.94
N GLY A 110 -5.80 -4.58 9.57
CA GLY A 110 -7.01 -4.51 10.35
C GLY A 110 -8.26 -4.61 9.49
N GLY A 111 -8.27 -3.90 8.36
CA GLY A 111 -9.48 -3.69 7.57
C GLY A 111 -10.62 -3.04 8.37
N GLY A 112 -11.52 -2.34 7.70
CA GLY A 112 -12.72 -1.77 8.31
C GLY A 112 -13.82 -1.55 7.28
N GLU A 113 -15.00 -1.08 7.71
CA GLU A 113 -16.09 -0.74 6.77
C GLU A 113 -15.68 0.36 5.76
N GLU A 114 -14.73 1.23 6.14
CA GLU A 114 -14.26 2.35 5.32
C GLU A 114 -12.87 2.13 4.69
N SER A 115 -12.16 1.05 5.01
CA SER A 115 -10.78 0.83 4.52
C SER A 115 -10.51 -0.62 4.13
N PRO A 116 -10.02 -0.87 2.89
CA PRO A 116 -9.76 -2.22 2.41
C PRO A 116 -8.61 -2.86 3.18
N SER A 117 -8.80 -4.11 3.60
CA SER A 117 -7.72 -4.87 4.21
C SER A 117 -6.58 -5.05 3.21
N THR A 118 -5.38 -4.65 3.61
CA THR A 118 -4.18 -4.61 2.76
C THR A 118 -3.01 -5.30 3.42
N ALA A 119 -2.26 -6.08 2.63
CA ALA A 119 -1.01 -6.68 3.08
C ALA A 119 0.10 -6.46 2.06
N THR A 120 1.32 -6.24 2.57
CA THR A 120 2.54 -6.20 1.76
C THR A 120 3.35 -7.45 1.99
N ILE A 121 3.37 -8.34 0.99
CA ILE A 121 4.07 -9.62 1.04
C ILE A 121 5.47 -9.44 0.47
N MET A 122 6.45 -9.94 1.20
CA MET A 122 7.85 -9.91 0.80
C MET A 122 8.24 -11.30 0.29
N LEU A 123 8.40 -11.41 -1.02
CA LEU A 123 8.79 -12.63 -1.71
C LEU A 123 10.29 -12.88 -1.59
N MET A 124 10.68 -14.13 -1.81
CA MET A 124 12.07 -14.61 -1.80
C MET A 124 12.72 -14.55 -0.40
N GLY A 125 11.90 -14.58 0.64
CA GLY A 125 12.31 -14.65 2.04
C GLY A 125 12.55 -13.30 2.73
N ASP A 126 13.22 -13.36 3.88
CA ASP A 126 13.46 -12.23 4.81
C ASP A 126 14.87 -11.65 4.74
N THR A 127 15.69 -12.15 3.82
CA THR A 127 17.13 -11.90 3.77
C THR A 127 17.54 -11.41 2.37
N CYS A 128 18.06 -10.19 2.31
CA CYS A 128 18.44 -9.50 1.10
C CYS A 128 19.94 -9.65 0.79
N THR A 129 20.31 -9.74 -0.49
CA THR A 129 21.73 -9.71 -0.92
C THR A 129 22.37 -8.35 -0.75
N ARG A 130 21.56 -7.28 -0.71
CA ARG A 130 21.99 -5.88 -0.58
C ARG A 130 21.81 -5.34 0.83
N GLY A 131 22.72 -4.44 1.23
CA GLY A 131 22.77 -3.84 2.56
C GLY A 131 22.42 -2.35 2.57
N CYS A 132 21.18 -2.00 2.23
CA CYS A 132 20.71 -0.62 2.25
C CYS A 132 20.75 -0.03 3.67
N ARG A 133 21.40 1.13 3.86
CA ARG A 133 21.61 1.74 5.19
C ARG A 133 20.33 2.10 5.94
N PHE A 134 19.23 2.30 5.22
CA PHE A 134 17.92 2.63 5.77
C PHE A 134 17.03 1.39 5.97
N CYS A 135 17.38 0.26 5.37
CA CYS A 135 16.53 -0.93 5.37
C CYS A 135 16.76 -1.76 6.63
N SER A 136 15.69 -2.24 7.23
CA SER A 136 15.73 -3.09 8.44
C SER A 136 15.73 -4.59 8.13
N VAL A 137 15.59 -4.97 6.85
CA VAL A 137 15.59 -6.36 6.37
C VAL A 137 16.97 -6.99 6.62
N LYS A 138 17.00 -8.30 6.92
CA LYS A 138 18.25 -9.02 7.15
C LYS A 138 19.10 -9.02 5.89
N THR A 139 20.41 -9.08 6.04
CA THR A 139 21.34 -9.03 4.90
C THR A 139 22.29 -10.20 4.95
N ALA A 140 22.45 -10.90 3.82
CA ALA A 140 23.43 -11.95 3.66
C ALA A 140 23.87 -12.01 2.19
N ARG A 141 25.18 -12.18 1.95
CA ARG A 141 25.70 -12.30 0.57
C ARG A 141 25.20 -13.54 -0.16
N ARG A 142 24.86 -14.59 0.59
CA ARG A 142 24.29 -15.84 0.08
C ARG A 142 23.09 -16.19 0.95
N PRO A 143 21.88 -15.70 0.60
CA PRO A 143 20.65 -16.13 1.24
C PRO A 143 20.39 -17.62 0.96
N GLY A 144 19.36 -18.17 1.62
CA GLY A 144 18.93 -19.55 1.35
C GLY A 144 18.38 -19.73 -0.08
N ASP A 145 18.23 -20.99 -0.47
CA ASP A 145 17.67 -21.35 -1.77
C ASP A 145 16.25 -20.79 -1.94
N LEU A 146 15.93 -20.39 -3.17
CA LEU A 146 14.59 -19.91 -3.51
C LEU A 146 13.60 -21.08 -3.47
N ASP A 147 12.49 -20.92 -2.76
CA ASP A 147 11.43 -21.93 -2.69
C ASP A 147 10.58 -21.89 -3.98
N PRO A 148 10.60 -22.93 -4.83
CA PRO A 148 9.83 -22.94 -6.07
C PRO A 148 8.30 -22.99 -5.84
N ASP A 149 7.84 -23.41 -4.66
CA ASP A 149 6.42 -23.47 -4.32
C ASP A 149 5.92 -22.18 -3.63
N GLU A 150 6.80 -21.21 -3.33
CA GLU A 150 6.46 -19.91 -2.74
C GLU A 150 5.34 -19.18 -3.52
N PRO A 151 5.30 -19.12 -4.87
CA PRO A 151 4.26 -18.43 -5.62
C PRO A 151 2.86 -19.01 -5.36
N LYS A 152 2.75 -20.34 -5.37
CA LYS A 152 1.50 -21.07 -5.11
C LYS A 152 1.06 -20.94 -3.67
N ASN A 153 2.01 -21.08 -2.74
CA ASN A 153 1.74 -20.97 -1.31
C ASN A 153 1.30 -19.53 -0.95
N THR A 154 1.90 -18.53 -1.58
CA THR A 154 1.53 -17.11 -1.44
C THR A 154 0.12 -16.86 -1.96
N ALA A 155 -0.22 -17.35 -3.15
CA ALA A 155 -1.56 -17.21 -3.71
C ALA A 155 -2.64 -17.82 -2.80
N LYS A 156 -2.42 -19.04 -2.30
CA LYS A 156 -3.31 -19.72 -1.34
C LYS A 156 -3.43 -18.96 -0.02
N ALA A 157 -2.33 -18.42 0.48
CA ALA A 157 -2.30 -17.64 1.71
C ALA A 157 -3.17 -16.38 1.58
N ILE A 158 -2.98 -15.62 0.50
CA ILE A 158 -3.71 -14.39 0.22
C ILE A 158 -5.21 -14.68 0.04
N ALA A 159 -5.55 -15.75 -0.68
CA ALA A 159 -6.94 -16.21 -0.82
C ALA A 159 -7.59 -16.54 0.54
N ALA A 160 -6.84 -17.19 1.45
CA ALA A 160 -7.32 -17.53 2.79
C ALA A 160 -7.45 -16.32 3.74
N TRP A 161 -6.70 -15.24 3.48
CA TRP A 161 -6.80 -13.99 4.26
C TRP A 161 -8.01 -13.16 3.85
N GLY A 162 -8.40 -13.22 2.58
CA GLY A 162 -9.53 -12.43 2.07
C GLY A 162 -9.21 -10.93 1.97
N VAL A 163 -7.95 -10.58 1.70
CA VAL A 163 -7.55 -9.19 1.45
C VAL A 163 -8.03 -8.72 0.07
N GLU A 164 -8.40 -7.45 -0.03
CA GLU A 164 -8.92 -6.87 -1.27
C GLU A 164 -7.81 -6.31 -2.17
N TYR A 165 -6.75 -5.83 -1.53
CA TYR A 165 -5.60 -5.22 -2.18
C TYR A 165 -4.31 -5.77 -1.58
N VAL A 166 -3.40 -6.19 -2.45
CA VAL A 166 -2.10 -6.73 -2.04
C VAL A 166 -0.97 -6.03 -2.77
N VAL A 167 0.08 -5.72 -2.01
CA VAL A 167 1.34 -5.25 -2.55
C VAL A 167 2.33 -6.41 -2.49
N LEU A 168 2.83 -6.82 -3.64
CA LEU A 168 3.93 -7.76 -3.75
C LEU A 168 5.22 -6.98 -3.84
N THR A 169 6.17 -7.32 -3.00
CA THR A 169 7.54 -6.83 -3.09
C THR A 169 8.48 -7.99 -2.84
N SER A 170 9.78 -7.76 -2.99
CA SER A 170 10.77 -8.80 -2.77
C SER A 170 12.07 -8.23 -2.23
N VAL A 171 12.88 -9.10 -1.65
CA VAL A 171 14.28 -8.78 -1.41
C VAL A 171 15.07 -8.75 -2.72
N ASP A 172 16.22 -8.08 -2.75
CA ASP A 172 17.16 -8.22 -3.85
C ASP A 172 17.79 -9.62 -3.79
N ARG A 173 17.82 -10.30 -4.95
CA ARG A 173 18.42 -11.63 -5.16
C ARG A 173 19.44 -11.58 -6.30
N ASP A 174 20.55 -10.89 -6.04
CA ASP A 174 21.65 -10.77 -7.01
C ASP A 174 22.34 -12.13 -7.31
N ASP A 175 22.04 -13.16 -6.52
CA ASP A 175 22.49 -14.54 -6.71
C ASP A 175 21.72 -15.30 -7.80
N ILE A 176 20.55 -14.82 -8.22
CA ILE A 176 19.70 -15.44 -9.24
C ILE A 176 19.85 -14.68 -10.57
N PRO A 177 19.98 -15.36 -11.73
CA PRO A 177 20.24 -14.70 -13.02
C PRO A 177 19.21 -13.63 -13.44
N ASP A 178 17.93 -13.84 -13.13
CA ASP A 178 16.84 -12.90 -13.46
C ASP A 178 16.48 -11.97 -12.28
N GLY A 179 17.25 -12.03 -11.19
CA GLY A 179 16.98 -11.28 -9.97
C GLY A 179 15.64 -11.62 -9.30
N GLY A 180 15.01 -12.75 -9.66
CA GLY A 180 13.70 -13.17 -9.15
C GLY A 180 12.49 -12.66 -9.93
N ALA A 181 12.67 -12.02 -11.09
CA ALA A 181 11.57 -11.47 -11.85
C ALA A 181 10.52 -12.51 -12.29
N SER A 182 10.96 -13.69 -12.71
CA SER A 182 10.06 -14.79 -13.09
C SER A 182 9.22 -15.25 -11.90
N HIS A 183 9.82 -15.25 -10.71
CA HIS A 183 9.16 -15.66 -9.48
C HIS A 183 8.02 -14.70 -9.09
N ILE A 184 8.26 -13.40 -9.24
CA ILE A 184 7.23 -12.36 -9.02
C ILE A 184 6.10 -12.51 -10.06
N ALA A 185 6.44 -12.70 -11.34
CA ALA A 185 5.45 -12.88 -12.39
C ALA A 185 4.56 -14.12 -12.15
N GLU A 186 5.17 -15.26 -11.79
CA GLU A 186 4.45 -16.50 -11.46
C GLU A 186 3.55 -16.30 -10.23
N THR A 187 4.00 -15.54 -9.23
CA THR A 187 3.17 -15.22 -8.05
C THR A 187 1.93 -14.42 -8.44
N VAL A 188 2.07 -13.43 -9.32
CA VAL A 188 0.93 -12.64 -9.83
C VAL A 188 -0.04 -13.52 -10.61
N GLU A 189 0.46 -14.40 -11.47
CA GLU A 189 -0.37 -15.32 -12.27
C GLU A 189 -1.17 -16.28 -11.38
N ASN A 190 -0.50 -16.98 -10.46
CA ASN A 190 -1.16 -17.88 -9.50
C ASN A 190 -2.19 -17.12 -8.65
N LEU A 191 -1.84 -15.92 -8.18
CA LEU A 191 -2.74 -15.12 -7.36
C LEU A 191 -4.01 -14.70 -8.13
N LYS A 192 -3.86 -14.32 -9.40
CA LYS A 192 -4.98 -13.93 -10.25
C LYS A 192 -5.84 -15.12 -10.68
N SER A 193 -5.25 -16.32 -10.77
CA SER A 193 -6.01 -17.56 -10.96
C SER A 193 -6.84 -17.93 -9.73
N GLU A 194 -6.28 -17.80 -8.52
CA GLU A 194 -6.95 -18.12 -7.26
C GLU A 194 -7.99 -17.05 -6.85
N VAL A 195 -7.65 -15.76 -7.02
CA VAL A 195 -8.51 -14.62 -6.64
C VAL A 195 -8.57 -13.61 -7.78
N PRO A 196 -9.43 -13.83 -8.81
CA PRO A 196 -9.45 -12.98 -10.01
C PRO A 196 -9.71 -11.49 -9.75
N LYS A 197 -10.50 -11.19 -8.71
CA LYS A 197 -10.93 -9.82 -8.36
C LYS A 197 -9.92 -9.03 -7.54
N ILE A 198 -8.85 -9.66 -7.02
CA ILE A 198 -7.90 -8.98 -6.14
C ILE A 198 -7.13 -7.90 -6.90
N LEU A 199 -6.90 -6.76 -6.25
CA LEU A 199 -6.02 -5.72 -6.77
C LEU A 199 -4.57 -6.03 -6.37
N VAL A 200 -3.65 -6.00 -7.34
CA VAL A 200 -2.25 -6.37 -7.14
C VAL A 200 -1.36 -5.22 -7.59
N GLU A 201 -0.51 -4.76 -6.70
CA GLU A 201 0.59 -3.84 -7.00
C GLU A 201 1.93 -4.54 -6.78
N CYS A 202 2.91 -4.29 -7.65
CA CYS A 202 4.24 -4.88 -7.54
C CYS A 202 5.28 -3.77 -7.31
N LEU A 203 5.84 -3.71 -6.11
CA LEU A 203 7.00 -2.89 -5.76
C LEU A 203 8.25 -3.75 -5.94
N VAL A 204 8.82 -3.72 -7.14
CA VAL A 204 9.92 -4.61 -7.55
C VAL A 204 11.29 -3.96 -7.36
N PRO A 205 12.34 -4.75 -7.06
CA PRO A 205 13.72 -4.27 -7.07
C PRO A 205 14.17 -3.94 -8.50
N THR A 206 15.33 -3.28 -8.61
CA THR A 206 16.00 -3.12 -9.90
C THR A 206 16.68 -4.42 -10.31
N PHE A 207 16.20 -5.01 -11.41
CA PHE A 207 16.78 -6.24 -11.98
C PHE A 207 18.12 -5.97 -12.68
N PRO A 208 19.02 -6.96 -12.76
CA PRO A 208 20.30 -6.81 -13.46
C PRO A 208 20.15 -6.49 -14.95
N ASP A 209 20.90 -5.51 -15.46
CA ASP A 209 20.89 -5.04 -16.86
C ASP A 209 21.59 -5.98 -17.86
N ALA A 210 21.27 -7.27 -17.86
CA ALA A 210 21.65 -8.14 -18.98
C ALA A 210 20.68 -7.92 -20.15
N PRO A 211 21.09 -7.41 -21.33
CA PRO A 211 20.19 -7.31 -22.48
C PRO A 211 19.94 -8.73 -23.02
N PRO A 212 18.69 -9.22 -23.26
CA PRO A 212 17.34 -8.63 -23.16
C PRO A 212 16.55 -8.91 -21.86
N ALA A 213 17.15 -9.59 -20.87
CA ALA A 213 16.46 -10.14 -19.71
C ALA A 213 15.79 -9.11 -18.78
N SER A 214 16.36 -7.91 -18.58
CA SER A 214 15.77 -6.90 -17.66
C SER A 214 14.47 -6.27 -18.18
N LYS A 215 14.41 -5.99 -19.49
CA LYS A 215 13.19 -5.50 -20.15
C LYS A 215 12.12 -6.57 -20.19
N GLU A 216 12.50 -7.80 -20.50
CA GLU A 216 11.59 -8.94 -20.56
C GLU A 216 11.01 -9.28 -19.19
N SER A 217 11.84 -9.19 -18.14
CA SER A 217 11.46 -9.39 -16.73
C SER A 217 10.41 -8.39 -16.26
N SER A 218 10.68 -7.09 -16.39
CA SER A 218 9.73 -6.03 -16.02
C SER A 218 8.46 -6.07 -16.87
N HIS A 219 8.61 -6.38 -18.17
CA HIS A 219 7.48 -6.50 -19.07
C HIS A 219 6.61 -7.73 -18.77
N ARG A 220 7.19 -8.86 -18.35
CA ARG A 220 6.43 -10.04 -17.90
C ARG A 220 5.62 -9.75 -16.65
N ILE A 221 6.18 -9.08 -15.65
CA ILE A 221 5.44 -8.67 -14.45
C ILE A 221 4.33 -7.67 -14.79
N TRP A 222 4.61 -6.70 -15.66
CA TRP A 222 3.60 -5.77 -16.14
C TRP A 222 2.52 -6.45 -17.00
N MET A 223 2.89 -7.44 -17.80
CA MET A 223 1.95 -8.22 -18.58
C MET A 223 1.09 -9.11 -17.70
N SER A 224 1.64 -9.79 -16.70
CA SER A 224 0.86 -10.65 -15.81
C SER A 224 -0.16 -9.85 -15.00
N THR A 225 0.20 -8.64 -14.55
CA THR A 225 -0.73 -7.72 -13.87
C THR A 225 -1.84 -7.17 -14.81
N ARG A 226 -1.55 -6.96 -16.10
CA ARG A 226 -2.47 -6.36 -17.09
C ARG A 226 -3.33 -7.35 -17.88
N ILE A 227 -2.78 -8.51 -18.23
CA ILE A 227 -3.46 -9.57 -19.00
C ILE A 227 -4.56 -10.20 -18.12
N THR A 228 -4.26 -10.43 -16.85
CA THR A 228 -5.22 -11.00 -15.90
C THR A 228 -6.38 -10.05 -15.62
N SER A 229 -6.16 -8.74 -15.60
CA SER A 229 -7.24 -7.75 -15.44
C SER A 229 -8.16 -7.68 -16.66
N LYS A 230 -7.64 -7.87 -17.89
CA LYS A 230 -8.47 -7.99 -19.12
C LYS A 230 -9.24 -9.30 -19.21
N LEU A 231 -8.61 -10.43 -18.89
CA LEU A 231 -9.27 -11.75 -18.88
C LEU A 231 -10.36 -11.82 -17.80
N CYS A 232 -10.13 -11.21 -16.63
CA CYS A 232 -11.14 -11.11 -15.58
C CYS A 232 -12.33 -10.24 -16.02
N ALA A 233 -12.11 -9.13 -16.74
CA ALA A 233 -13.20 -8.30 -17.27
C ALA A 233 -14.05 -9.04 -18.34
N ALA A 234 -13.43 -9.91 -19.13
CA ALA A 234 -14.11 -10.73 -20.14
C ALA A 234 -14.89 -11.92 -19.57
N SER A 235 -14.64 -12.29 -18.30
CA SER A 235 -15.21 -13.48 -17.65
C SER A 235 -16.38 -13.15 -16.70
N LEU A 236 -16.78 -11.88 -16.57
CA LEU A 236 -17.93 -11.51 -15.76
C LEU A 236 -19.23 -11.90 -16.48
N PRO A 237 -20.12 -12.69 -15.86
CA PRO A 237 -21.47 -12.84 -16.40
C PRO A 237 -22.13 -11.46 -16.37
N THR A 238 -22.60 -11.01 -17.54
CA THR A 238 -23.44 -9.82 -17.66
C THR A 238 -24.66 -10.03 -16.78
N SER A 239 -24.70 -9.39 -15.61
CA SER A 239 -25.91 -9.36 -14.80
C SER A 239 -26.95 -8.58 -15.60
N GLU A 240 -27.89 -9.30 -16.21
CA GLU A 240 -29.09 -8.73 -16.81
C GLU A 240 -29.79 -7.88 -15.74
N THR A 241 -29.87 -6.59 -15.97
CA THR A 241 -30.71 -5.69 -15.19
C THR A 241 -32.18 -6.06 -15.44
N PRO A 242 -32.99 -6.38 -14.42
CA PRO A 242 -34.41 -6.59 -14.65
C PRO A 242 -35.07 -5.25 -15.03
N GLU A 243 -35.70 -5.22 -16.20
CA GLU A 243 -36.53 -4.11 -16.65
C GLU A 243 -37.60 -3.80 -15.60
N ARG A 244 -37.55 -2.57 -15.07
CA ARG A 244 -38.54 -2.05 -14.14
C ARG A 244 -39.80 -1.73 -14.94
N ASN A 245 -40.74 -2.67 -14.96
CA ASN A 245 -42.05 -2.50 -15.58
C ASN A 245 -42.84 -1.45 -14.79
N THR A 246 -42.86 -0.21 -15.25
CA THR A 246 -43.72 0.85 -14.72
C THR A 246 -45.11 0.72 -15.33
N THR A 247 -46.00 0.00 -14.65
CA THR A 247 -47.45 0.12 -14.85
C THR A 247 -48.05 0.81 -13.63
N SER A 248 -48.20 2.14 -13.72
CA SER A 248 -49.04 2.91 -12.83
C SER A 248 -50.51 2.74 -13.22
N ARG A 249 -51.30 2.20 -12.30
CA ARG A 249 -52.74 2.43 -12.16
C ARG A 249 -52.95 3.29 -10.92
#